data_AF-R6N310-F1
#
_entry.id   AF-R6N310-F1
#
_cell.length_a   1.000
_cell.length_b   1.000
_cell.length_c   1.000
_cell.angle_alpha   90.00
_cell.angle_beta   90.00
_cell.angle_gamma   90.00
#
_symmetry.space_group_name_H-M   'P 1'
#
loop_
_entity.id
_entity.type
_entity.pdbx_description
1 polymer ?
#
loop_
_entity_poly.entity_id
_entity_poly.type
_entity_poly.pdbx_seq_one_letter_code
_entity_poly.pdbx_strand_id
1 'polypeptide(L)'
;MNINELIKCMTDTLNRLYICRNNSSGIVRTNIYNAILYYKKMLIKNDCIFAYNDNSEVKLDKKSLYDTLFSTASDIQYFNSLFNEDNLVNAWWCVCLAMNELELNNGKLNGYVREKVRNN
;
A
#
# COMPACT_ATOMS: atom_id res chain seq x y z
N MET A 1 -19.83 -7.59 -2.83
CA MET A 1 -19.04 -7.75 -1.59
C MET A 1 -19.90 -7.26 -0.44
N ASN A 2 -20.07 -8.05 0.61
CA ASN A 2 -20.83 -7.59 1.79
C ASN A 2 -19.96 -6.63 2.63
N ILE A 3 -20.59 -5.87 3.54
CA ILE A 3 -19.89 -4.85 4.36
C ILE A 3 -18.76 -5.48 5.21
N ASN A 4 -18.96 -6.68 5.74
CA ASN A 4 -17.94 -7.34 6.57
C ASN A 4 -16.72 -7.75 5.75
N GLU A 5 -16.91 -8.20 4.52
CA GLU A 5 -15.83 -8.50 3.57
C GLU A 5 -15.06 -7.22 3.19
N LEU A 6 -15.76 -6.11 2.94
CA LEU A 6 -15.13 -4.83 2.64
C LEU A 6 -14.26 -4.33 3.79
N ILE A 7 -14.80 -4.36 5.01
CA ILE A 7 -14.09 -4.01 6.25
C ILE A 7 -12.85 -4.88 6.42
N LYS A 8 -12.97 -6.19 6.18
CA LYS A 8 -11.83 -7.12 6.24
C LYS A 8 -10.76 -6.75 5.21
N CYS A 9 -11.14 -6.55 3.95
CA CYS A 9 -10.20 -6.14 2.90
C CYS A 9 -9.50 -4.83 3.26
N MET A 10 -10.23 -3.83 3.75
CA MET A 10 -9.65 -2.55 4.17
C MET A 10 -8.64 -2.71 5.31
N THR A 11 -8.95 -3.58 6.28
CA THR A 11 -8.06 -3.92 7.39
C THR A 11 -6.78 -4.57 6.88
N ASP A 12 -6.91 -5.53 5.97
CA ASP A 12 -5.77 -6.25 5.38
C ASP A 12 -4.89 -5.33 4.53
N THR A 13 -5.47 -4.36 3.82
CA THR A 13 -4.71 -3.31 3.09
C THR A 13 -3.93 -2.43 4.07
N LEU A 14 -4.55 -1.99 5.17
CA LEU A 14 -3.85 -1.21 6.19
C LEU A 14 -2.72 -2.01 6.86
N ASN A 15 -2.94 -3.29 7.15
CA ASN A 15 -1.91 -4.19 7.69
C ASN A 15 -0.72 -4.33 6.73
N ARG A 16 -0.97 -4.51 5.44
CA ARG A 16 0.10 -4.58 4.42
C ARG A 16 0.91 -3.30 4.35
N LEU A 17 0.28 -2.12 4.42
CA LEU A 17 0.99 -0.85 4.51
C LEU A 17 1.92 -0.79 5.72
N TYR A 18 1.47 -1.26 6.89
CA TYR A 18 2.30 -1.31 8.09
C TYR A 18 3.50 -2.25 7.97
N ILE A 19 3.28 -3.46 7.43
CA ILE A 19 4.36 -4.41 7.14
C ILE A 19 5.39 -3.75 6.20
N CYS A 20 4.93 -3.11 5.13
CA CYS A 20 5.80 -2.40 4.20
C CYS A 20 6.60 -1.29 4.88
N ARG A 21 5.95 -0.49 5.76
CA ARG A 21 6.62 0.59 6.50
C ARG A 21 7.77 0.05 7.36
N ASN A 22 7.52 -1.03 8.08
CA ASN A 22 8.48 -1.64 9.00
C ASN A 22 9.66 -2.29 8.25
N ASN A 23 9.43 -2.76 7.02
CA ASN A 23 10.46 -3.35 6.14
C ASN A 23 11.17 -2.37 5.20
N SER A 24 10.76 -1.09 5.20
CA SER A 24 11.35 -0.05 4.35
C SER A 24 12.25 0.88 5.15
N SER A 25 13.05 1.69 4.47
CA SER A 25 13.87 2.75 5.08
C SER A 25 13.87 4.03 4.21
N GLY A 26 14.37 5.13 4.76
CA GLY A 26 14.51 6.40 4.04
C GLY A 26 13.19 6.93 3.47
N ILE A 27 13.26 7.45 2.23
CA ILE A 27 12.12 8.06 1.52
C ILE A 27 10.98 7.05 1.31
N VAL A 28 11.29 5.78 1.03
CA VAL A 28 10.29 4.72 0.86
C VAL A 28 9.42 4.60 2.13
N ARG A 29 10.04 4.57 3.31
CA ARG A 29 9.32 4.50 4.59
C ARG A 29 8.44 5.74 4.80
N THR A 30 8.93 6.93 4.46
CA THR A 30 8.16 8.19 4.56
C THR A 30 6.93 8.18 3.67
N ASN A 31 7.08 7.75 2.41
CA ASN A 31 5.97 7.66 1.47
C ASN A 31 4.90 6.67 1.96
N ILE A 32 5.30 5.49 2.44
CA ILE A 32 4.37 4.51 3.01
C ILE A 32 3.67 5.06 4.27
N TYR A 33 4.40 5.78 5.13
CA TYR A 33 3.81 6.42 6.31
C TYR A 33 2.73 7.45 5.92
N ASN A 34 2.98 8.27 4.91
CA ASN A 34 1.98 9.21 4.40
C ASN A 34 0.76 8.49 3.81
N ALA A 35 0.97 7.39 3.08
CA ALA A 35 -0.13 6.56 2.59
C ALA A 35 -1.02 6.04 3.72
N ILE A 36 -0.42 5.56 4.82
CA ILE A 36 -1.15 5.12 6.03
C ILE A 36 -1.98 6.27 6.61
N LEU A 37 -1.41 7.48 6.72
CA LEU A 37 -2.12 8.64 7.27
C LEU A 37 -3.35 9.01 6.44
N TYR A 38 -3.19 9.11 5.12
CA TYR A 38 -4.31 9.40 4.23
C TYR A 38 -5.36 8.31 4.26
N TYR A 39 -4.95 7.04 4.18
CA TYR A 39 -5.87 5.92 4.24
C TYR A 39 -6.68 5.94 5.55
N LYS A 40 -6.04 6.13 6.70
CA LYS A 40 -6.73 6.27 7.99
C LYS A 40 -7.71 7.44 8.05
N LYS A 41 -7.39 8.59 7.45
CA LYS A 41 -8.32 9.72 7.36
C LYS A 41 -9.60 9.33 6.60
N MET A 42 -9.47 8.57 5.50
CA MET A 42 -10.64 8.03 4.80
C MET A 42 -11.46 7.10 5.70
N LEU A 43 -10.81 6.16 6.40
CA LEU A 43 -11.52 5.20 7.26
C LEU A 43 -12.30 5.93 8.38
N ILE A 44 -11.68 6.91 9.04
CA ILE A 44 -12.33 7.73 10.07
C ILE A 44 -13.53 8.51 9.49
N LYS A 45 -13.37 9.10 8.31
CA LYS A 45 -14.45 9.86 7.64
C LYS A 45 -15.65 8.98 7.27
N ASN A 46 -15.45 7.68 7.12
CA ASN A 46 -16.50 6.70 6.83
C ASN A 46 -16.92 5.90 8.08
N ASP A 47 -16.65 6.42 9.30
CA ASP A 47 -16.96 5.78 10.59
C ASP A 47 -16.41 4.34 10.74
N CYS A 48 -15.35 4.02 10.00
CA CYS A 48 -14.69 2.73 10.03
C CYS A 48 -13.53 2.76 11.03
N ILE A 49 -13.74 2.20 12.22
CA ILE A 49 -12.73 2.12 13.28
C ILE A 49 -12.10 0.72 13.25
N PHE A 50 -10.86 0.65 12.77
CA PHE A 50 -10.09 -0.60 12.73
C PHE A 50 -9.10 -0.63 13.89
N ALA A 51 -9.21 -1.67 14.73
CA ALA A 51 -8.17 -1.99 15.70
C ALA A 51 -6.98 -2.59 14.93
N TYR A 52 -5.87 -1.85 14.90
CA TYR A 52 -4.60 -2.37 14.40
C TYR A 52 -3.82 -3.02 15.54
N ASN A 53 -3.13 -4.12 15.23
CA ASN A 53 -2.10 -4.71 16.08
C ASN A 53 -0.73 -4.47 15.44
N ASP A 54 0.18 -3.78 16.13
CA ASP A 54 1.57 -3.53 15.70
C ASP A 54 2.48 -4.77 15.71
N ASN A 55 1.85 -5.94 15.64
CA ASN A 55 2.46 -7.22 15.87
C ASN A 55 2.52 -7.98 14.55
N SER A 56 3.51 -7.65 13.73
CA SER A 56 4.04 -8.65 12.82
C SER A 56 5.54 -8.43 12.63
N GLU A 57 6.34 -9.33 13.22
CA GLU A 57 7.76 -9.52 12.92
C GLU A 57 7.97 -10.05 11.48
N VAL A 58 7.10 -9.69 10.55
CA VAL A 58 7.17 -10.12 9.16
C VAL A 58 8.33 -9.38 8.52
N LYS A 59 9.40 -10.10 8.19
CA LYS A 59 10.48 -9.59 7.35
C LYS A 59 10.20 -9.90 5.90
N LEU A 60 10.23 -8.88 5.05
CA LEU A 60 10.07 -9.00 3.60
C LEU A 60 11.41 -8.75 2.92
N ASP A 61 11.73 -9.56 1.91
CA ASP A 61 12.76 -9.20 0.95
C ASP A 61 12.28 -8.05 0.04
N LYS A 62 13.20 -7.48 -0.74
CA LYS A 62 12.90 -6.30 -1.58
C LYS A 62 11.84 -6.56 -2.65
N LYS A 63 11.78 -7.78 -3.20
CA LYS A 63 10.80 -8.15 -4.23
C LYS A 63 9.41 -8.29 -3.60
N SER A 64 9.32 -9.00 -2.48
CA SER A 64 8.10 -9.19 -1.70
C SER A 64 7.56 -7.86 -1.18
N LEU A 65 8.43 -6.94 -0.78
CA LEU A 65 8.04 -5.57 -0.42
C LEU A 65 7.39 -4.85 -1.62
N TYR A 66 8.02 -4.91 -2.79
CA TYR A 66 7.49 -4.30 -4.01
C TYR A 66 6.14 -4.91 -4.42
N ASP A 67 6.03 -6.25 -4.46
CA ASP A 67 4.80 -6.96 -4.82
C ASP A 67 3.65 -6.65 -3.82
N THR A 68 3.99 -6.49 -2.54
CA THR A 68 3.02 -6.09 -1.50
C THR A 68 2.54 -4.66 -1.72
N LEU A 69 3.43 -3.72 -2.06
CA LEU A 69 3.06 -2.35 -2.40
C LEU A 69 2.21 -2.28 -3.67
N PHE A 70 2.54 -3.05 -4.70
CA PHE A 70 1.74 -3.14 -5.93
C PHE A 70 0.30 -3.59 -5.61
N SER A 71 0.16 -4.68 -4.86
CA SER A 71 -1.17 -5.19 -4.46
C SER A 71 -1.95 -4.16 -3.64
N THR A 72 -1.26 -3.47 -2.73
CA THR A 72 -1.83 -2.39 -1.90
C THR A 72 -2.31 -1.22 -2.76
N ALA A 73 -1.55 -0.82 -3.79
CA ALA A 73 -1.97 0.22 -4.72
C ALA A 73 -3.25 -0.18 -5.46
N SER A 74 -3.34 -1.42 -5.95
CA SER A 74 -4.55 -1.94 -6.60
C SER A 74 -5.77 -1.92 -5.67
N ASP A 75 -5.60 -2.31 -4.40
CA ASP A 75 -6.68 -2.27 -3.41
C ASP A 75 -7.19 -0.84 -3.17
N ILE A 76 -6.27 0.11 -2.98
CA ILE A 76 -6.64 1.52 -2.74
C ILE A 76 -7.37 2.10 -3.96
N GLN A 77 -6.94 1.76 -5.18
CA GLN A 77 -7.62 2.19 -6.40
C GLN A 77 -9.04 1.62 -6.48
N TYR A 78 -9.21 0.35 -6.10
CA TYR A 78 -10.54 -0.27 -6.00
C TYR A 78 -11.42 0.46 -4.98
N PHE A 79 -10.93 0.73 -3.77
CA PHE A 79 -11.70 1.49 -2.78
C PHE A 79 -12.02 2.90 -3.27
N ASN A 80 -11.13 3.58 -3.98
CA ASN A 80 -11.42 4.90 -4.54
C ASN A 80 -12.58 4.85 -5.53
N SER A 81 -12.74 3.77 -6.30
CA SER A 81 -13.90 3.62 -7.18
C SER A 81 -15.23 3.47 -6.42
N LEU A 82 -15.19 2.98 -5.18
CA LEU A 82 -16.38 2.78 -4.33
C LEU A 82 -16.77 4.05 -3.57
N PHE A 83 -15.78 4.80 -3.05
CA PHE A 83 -16.03 5.94 -2.16
C PHE A 83 -15.73 7.30 -2.78
N ASN A 84 -15.00 7.35 -3.88
CA ASN A 84 -14.53 8.55 -4.57
C ASN A 84 -13.98 9.62 -3.61
N GLU A 85 -12.79 9.37 -3.05
CA GLU A 85 -12.27 10.10 -1.88
C GLU A 85 -10.83 10.58 -2.07
N ASP A 86 -10.58 11.87 -1.87
CA ASP A 86 -9.27 12.50 -2.12
C ASP A 86 -8.14 11.88 -1.29
N ASN A 87 -8.39 11.46 -0.05
CA ASN A 87 -7.38 10.76 0.74
C ASN A 87 -7.04 9.39 0.15
N LEU A 88 -7.95 8.70 -0.54
CA LEU A 88 -7.59 7.45 -1.23
C LEU A 88 -6.69 7.72 -2.44
N VAL A 89 -6.98 8.77 -3.21
CA VAL A 89 -6.12 9.21 -4.31
C VAL A 89 -4.71 9.56 -3.79
N ASN A 90 -4.63 10.32 -2.71
CA ASN A 90 -3.35 10.68 -2.09
C ASN A 90 -2.62 9.47 -1.49
N ALA A 91 -3.35 8.55 -0.85
CA ALA A 91 -2.77 7.32 -0.33
C ALA A 91 -2.17 6.46 -1.45
N TRP A 92 -2.92 6.27 -2.53
CA TRP A 92 -2.48 5.55 -3.72
C TRP A 92 -1.23 6.18 -4.32
N TRP A 93 -1.23 7.49 -4.52
CA TRP A 93 -0.08 8.23 -5.04
C TRP A 93 1.18 8.02 -4.20
N CYS A 94 1.05 8.09 -2.87
CA CYS A 94 2.17 7.82 -1.96
C CYS A 94 2.70 6.38 -2.10
N VAL A 95 1.84 5.37 -2.30
CA VAL A 95 2.28 3.99 -2.55
C VAL A 95 3.04 3.89 -3.87
N CYS A 96 2.55 4.52 -4.95
CA CYS A 96 3.24 4.56 -6.24
C CYS A 96 4.62 5.22 -6.14
N LEU A 97 4.73 6.34 -5.40
CA LEU A 97 6.03 6.97 -5.13
C LEU A 97 6.98 6.04 -4.37
N ALA A 98 6.48 5.30 -3.36
CA ALA A 98 7.30 4.32 -2.64
C ALA A 98 7.82 3.20 -3.55
N MET A 99 6.99 2.73 -4.49
CA MET A 99 7.39 1.72 -5.48
C MET A 99 8.47 2.25 -6.43
N ASN A 100 8.28 3.44 -6.99
CA ASN A 100 9.26 4.07 -7.88
C ASN A 100 10.62 4.25 -7.18
N GLU A 101 10.61 4.70 -5.92
CA GLU A 101 11.82 4.82 -5.11
C GLU A 101 12.50 3.48 -4.87
N LEU A 102 11.72 2.40 -4.64
CA LEU A 102 12.29 1.05 -4.50
C LEU A 102 12.92 0.54 -5.79
N GLU A 103 12.34 0.85 -6.95
CA GLU A 103 12.88 0.49 -8.26
C GLU A 103 14.19 1.22 -8.54
N LEU A 104 14.19 2.55 -8.37
CA LEU A 104 15.38 3.40 -8.59
C LEU A 104 16.55 2.96 -7.71
N ASN A 105 16.27 2.64 -6.45
CA ASN A 105 17.29 2.18 -5.50
C ASN A 105 17.71 0.70 -5.72
N ASN A 106 17.03 -0.05 -6.59
CA ASN A 106 17.34 -1.44 -6.88
C ASN A 106 17.46 -1.69 -8.39
N GLY A 107 18.66 -1.48 -8.94
CA GLY A 107 18.95 -1.76 -10.35
C GLY A 107 18.60 -3.18 -10.85
N LYS A 108 18.42 -4.17 -9.95
CA LYS A 108 17.93 -5.53 -10.28
C LYS A 108 16.40 -5.63 -10.45
N LEU A 109 15.60 -4.75 -9.85
CA LEU A 109 14.14 -4.70 -10.02
C LEU A 109 13.73 -4.13 -11.40
N ASN A 110 14.58 -3.27 -11.98
CA ASN A 110 14.41 -2.71 -13.33
C ASN A 110 14.33 -3.77 -14.45
N GLY A 111 14.86 -4.99 -14.22
CA GLY A 111 14.72 -6.10 -15.18
C GLY A 111 13.34 -6.77 -15.15
N TYR A 112 12.77 -6.95 -13.96
CA TYR A 112 11.49 -7.66 -13.77
C TYR A 112 10.28 -6.87 -14.27
N VAL A 113 10.28 -5.55 -14.08
CA VAL A 113 9.17 -4.68 -14.52
C VAL A 113 9.15 -4.53 -16.05
N ARG A 114 10.32 -4.46 -16.69
CA ARG A 114 10.41 -4.45 -18.17
C ARG A 114 9.83 -5.73 -18.79
N GLU A 115 9.97 -6.88 -18.16
CA GLU A 115 9.33 -8.12 -18.61
C GLU A 115 7.82 -8.12 -18.38
N LYS A 116 7.33 -7.62 -17.23
CA LYS A 116 5.88 -7.52 -16.95
C LYS A 116 5.14 -6.56 -17.89
N VAL A 117 5.77 -5.44 -18.29
CA VAL A 117 5.20 -4.49 -19.26
C VAL A 117 5.26 -5.02 -20.70
N ARG A 118 6.22 -5.90 -21.03
CA ARG A 118 6.30 -6.52 -22.36
C ARG A 118 5.30 -7.65 -22.57
N ASN A 119 4.81 -8.24 -21.48
CA ASN A 119 3.94 -9.42 -21.49
C ASN A 119 2.47 -9.11 -21.16
N ASN A 120 2.11 -7.83 -21.02
CA ASN A 120 0.73 -7.33 -20.98
C ASN A 120 0.46 -6.50 -22.23
#